data_AF-A0A512E3B7-F1
#
_entry.id   AF-A0A512E3B7-F1
#
_cell.length_a   1.000
_cell.length_b   1.000
_cell.length_c   1.000
_cell.angle_alpha   90.00
_cell.angle_beta   90.00
_cell.angle_gamma   90.00
#
_symmetry.space_group_name_H-M   'P 1'
#
loop_
_entity.id
_entity.type
_entity.pdbx_description
1 polymer ?
#
loop_
_entity_poly.entity_id
_entity_poly.type
_entity_poly.pdbx_seq_one_letter_code
_entity_poly.pdbx_strand_id
1 'polypeptide(L)'
;MECLTKDREALLAFYDFPAEHWDHVRTTNPIESVFATVRHRTVRTKGALSQDTAKLMVFKLISPASRTWRRLQGENQLPKVIQGAKFRDGIEVSVPTSQNAA
;
A
#
# COMPACT_ATOMS: atom_id res chain seq x y z
N MET A 1 16.50 1.62 -22.99
CA MET A 1 17.07 2.12 -21.71
C MET A 1 16.46 3.45 -21.28
N GLU A 2 16.03 4.32 -22.22
CA GLU A 2 15.44 5.64 -21.89
C GLU A 2 14.27 5.61 -20.90
N CYS A 3 13.40 4.60 -20.95
CA CYS A 3 12.27 4.48 -20.02
C CYS A 3 12.70 4.32 -18.55
N LEU A 4 13.74 3.52 -18.27
CA LEU A 4 14.23 3.33 -16.89
C LEU A 4 14.89 4.58 -16.34
N THR A 5 15.59 5.34 -17.19
CA THR A 5 16.23 6.60 -16.80
C THR A 5 15.18 7.67 -16.56
N LYS A 6 14.14 7.74 -17.41
CA LYS A 6 13.02 8.69 -17.29
C LYS A 6 12.21 8.45 -16.02
N ASP A 7 11.89 7.20 -15.70
CA ASP A 7 10.99 6.86 -14.59
C ASP A 7 11.74 6.52 -13.29
N ARG A 8 13.04 6.82 -13.22
CA ARG A 8 13.93 6.48 -12.09
C ARG A 8 13.37 6.93 -10.74
N GLU A 9 12.84 8.14 -10.65
CA GLU A 9 12.29 8.69 -9.41
C GLU A 9 11.09 7.87 -8.93
N ALA A 10 10.14 7.59 -9.82
CA ALA A 10 8.96 6.78 -9.51
C ALA A 10 9.34 5.34 -9.11
N LEU A 11 10.33 4.74 -9.79
CA LEU A 11 10.81 3.39 -9.49
C LEU A 11 11.53 3.29 -8.14
N LEU A 12 12.10 4.40 -7.63
CA LEU A 12 12.86 4.44 -6.39
C LEU A 12 12.10 5.06 -5.21
N ALA A 13 10.89 5.59 -5.43
CA ALA A 13 10.07 6.23 -4.40
C ALA A 13 9.78 5.32 -3.18
N PHE A 14 9.88 4.00 -3.33
CA PHE A 14 9.70 3.08 -2.20
C PHE A 14 10.78 3.20 -1.12
N TYR A 15 11.96 3.76 -1.44
CA TYR A 15 13.03 4.02 -0.46
C TYR A 15 12.70 5.15 0.54
N ASP A 16 11.69 5.96 0.23
CA ASP A 16 11.16 7.02 1.11
C ASP A 16 10.18 6.47 2.17
N PHE A 17 9.99 5.15 2.21
CA PHE A 17 9.18 4.44 3.20
C PHE A 17 10.05 3.51 4.05
N PRO A 18 9.60 3.13 5.27
CA PRO A 18 10.34 2.22 6.15
C PRO A 18 10.80 0.95 5.41
N ALA A 19 12.02 0.50 5.70
CA ALA A 19 12.58 -0.70 5.08
C ALA A 19 11.70 -1.94 5.24
N GLU A 20 11.00 -2.02 6.39
CA GLU A 20 10.05 -3.09 6.72
C GLU A 20 8.87 -3.17 5.73
N HIS A 21 8.54 -2.09 5.03
CA HIS A 21 7.40 -2.02 4.11
C HIS A 21 7.78 -2.43 2.68
N TRP A 22 9.06 -2.46 2.32
CA TRP A 22 9.51 -2.60 0.93
C TRP A 22 9.01 -3.86 0.24
N ASP A 23 8.93 -4.99 0.93
CA ASP A 23 8.42 -6.23 0.34
C ASP A 23 6.96 -6.12 -0.10
N HIS A 24 6.18 -5.28 0.57
CA HIS A 24 4.80 -5.00 0.21
C HIS A 24 4.72 -3.93 -0.88
N VAL A 25 5.47 -2.83 -0.76
CA VAL A 25 5.38 -1.66 -1.66
C VAL A 25 5.99 -1.94 -3.04
N ARG A 26 6.99 -2.83 -3.14
CA ARG A 26 7.65 -3.15 -4.42
C ARG A 26 6.82 -4.04 -5.36
N THR A 27 5.67 -4.54 -4.91
CA THR A 27 4.84 -5.46 -5.71
C THR A 27 3.37 -5.08 -5.66
N THR A 28 2.60 -5.52 -6.65
CA THR A 28 1.13 -5.38 -6.66
C THR A 28 0.44 -6.51 -5.88
N ASN A 29 1.19 -7.48 -5.34
CA ASN A 29 0.66 -8.62 -4.62
C ASN A 29 -0.24 -8.26 -3.43
N PRO A 30 0.06 -7.23 -2.60
CA PRO A 30 -0.84 -6.83 -1.52
C PRO A 30 -2.19 -6.31 -2.00
N ILE A 31 -2.33 -5.96 -3.28
CA ILE A 31 -3.60 -5.60 -3.91
C ILE A 31 -4.17 -6.85 -4.59
N GLU A 32 -3.41 -7.47 -5.50
CA GLU A 32 -3.90 -8.56 -6.33
C GLU A 32 -4.30 -9.81 -5.52
N SER A 33 -3.45 -10.26 -4.60
CA SER A 33 -3.70 -11.44 -3.77
C SER A 33 -4.89 -11.24 -2.84
N VAL A 34 -4.99 -10.05 -2.25
CA VAL A 34 -6.05 -9.64 -1.32
C VAL A 34 -7.42 -9.61 -1.99
N PHE A 35 -7.49 -9.11 -3.22
CA PHE A 35 -8.74 -9.03 -3.99
C PHE A 35 -9.04 -10.26 -4.85
N ALA A 36 -8.12 -11.23 -4.96
CA ALA A 36 -8.28 -12.41 -5.80
C ALA A 36 -9.59 -13.18 -5.49
N THR A 37 -9.89 -13.42 -4.21
CA THR A 37 -11.11 -14.12 -3.77
C THR A 37 -12.38 -13.36 -4.14
N VAL A 38 -12.36 -12.04 -4.02
CA VAL A 38 -13.50 -11.18 -4.35
C VAL A 38 -13.72 -11.22 -5.86
N ARG A 39 -12.66 -11.06 -6.66
CA ARG A 39 -12.69 -11.15 -8.12
C ARG A 39 -13.22 -12.51 -8.59
N HIS A 40 -12.75 -13.60 -8.00
CA HIS A 40 -13.21 -14.95 -8.35
C HIS A 40 -14.73 -15.10 -8.19
N ARG A 41 -15.31 -14.48 -7.15
CA ARG A 41 -16.74 -14.53 -6.87
C ARG A 41 -17.57 -13.53 -7.68
N THR A 42 -16.99 -12.42 -8.13
CA THR A 42 -17.71 -11.38 -8.87
C THR A 42 -17.66 -11.56 -10.39
N VAL A 43 -16.68 -12.29 -10.94
CA VAL A 43 -16.56 -12.50 -12.39
C VAL A 43 -17.81 -13.14 -13.00
N ARG A 44 -18.47 -14.05 -12.28
CA ARG A 44 -19.68 -14.75 -12.76
C ARG A 44 -20.94 -13.88 -12.78
N THR A 45 -20.98 -12.83 -11.96
CA THR A 45 -22.14 -11.90 -11.86
C THR A 45 -21.89 -10.58 -12.58
N LYS A 46 -20.78 -10.47 -13.32
CA LYS A 46 -20.44 -9.27 -14.10
C LYS A 46 -21.54 -8.98 -15.14
N GLY A 47 -22.09 -7.76 -15.09
CA GLY A 47 -23.14 -7.31 -16.02
C GLY A 47 -24.57 -7.76 -15.66
N ALA A 48 -24.74 -8.61 -14.64
CA ALA A 48 -26.05 -9.10 -14.22
C ALA A 48 -26.71 -8.26 -13.10
N LEU A 49 -25.98 -7.29 -12.55
CA LEU A 49 -26.38 -6.52 -11.38
C LEU A 49 -26.46 -5.02 -11.71
N SER A 50 -27.39 -4.32 -11.06
CA SER A 50 -27.36 -2.86 -11.00
C SER A 50 -26.09 -2.39 -10.29
N GLN A 51 -25.70 -1.13 -10.51
CA GLN A 51 -24.49 -0.57 -9.90
C GLN A 51 -24.54 -0.65 -8.36
N ASP A 52 -25.69 -0.36 -7.76
CA ASP A 52 -25.86 -0.37 -6.30
C ASP A 52 -25.81 -1.79 -5.73
N THR A 53 -26.44 -2.76 -6.41
CA THR A 53 -26.38 -4.17 -6.01
C THR A 53 -24.96 -4.72 -6.16
N ALA A 54 -24.23 -4.33 -7.21
CA ALA A 54 -22.84 -4.72 -7.39
C ALA A 54 -21.93 -4.18 -6.28
N LYS A 55 -22.09 -2.92 -5.88
CA LYS A 55 -21.35 -2.32 -4.75
C LYS A 55 -21.64 -3.06 -3.45
N LEU A 56 -22.91 -3.34 -3.15
CA LEU A 56 -23.33 -4.08 -1.96
C LEU A 56 -22.76 -5.51 -1.94
N MET A 57 -22.79 -6.20 -3.08
CA MET A 57 -22.21 -7.55 -3.22
C MET A 57 -20.70 -7.52 -2.95
N VAL A 58 -19.97 -6.58 -3.55
CA VAL A 58 -18.52 -6.43 -3.33
C VAL A 58 -18.22 -6.13 -1.86
N PHE A 59 -18.97 -5.23 -1.23
CA PHE A 59 -18.82 -4.95 0.20
C PHE A 59 -19.01 -6.22 1.07
N LYS A 60 -20.09 -6.97 0.83
CA LYS A 60 -20.38 -8.22 1.56
C LYS A 60 -19.34 -9.32 1.34
N LEU A 61 -18.64 -9.31 0.20
CA LEU A 61 -17.54 -10.24 -0.07
C LEU A 61 -16.22 -9.79 0.57
N ILE A 62 -15.94 -8.48 0.59
CA ILE A 62 -14.72 -7.92 1.17
C ILE A 62 -14.71 -8.04 2.70
N SER A 63 -15.81 -7.71 3.40
CA SER A 63 -15.83 -7.68 4.86
C SER A 63 -15.40 -8.98 5.57
N PRO A 64 -15.81 -10.19 5.12
CA PRO A 64 -15.30 -11.43 5.70
C PRO A 64 -13.89 -11.77 5.20
N ALA A 65 -13.57 -11.50 3.92
CA ALA A 65 -12.25 -11.77 3.36
C ALA A 65 -11.16 -10.95 4.08
N SER A 66 -11.47 -9.70 4.45
CA SER A 66 -10.52 -8.78 5.08
C SER A 66 -9.96 -9.25 6.42
N ARG A 67 -10.68 -10.15 7.09
CA ARG A 67 -10.24 -10.77 8.35
C ARG A 67 -9.08 -11.76 8.16
N THR A 68 -8.87 -12.25 6.95
CA THR A 68 -7.86 -13.26 6.62
C THR A 68 -6.62 -12.69 5.96
N TRP A 69 -6.62 -11.39 5.65
CA TRP A 69 -5.53 -10.77 4.92
C TRP A 69 -4.28 -10.63 5.78
N ARG A 70 -3.12 -10.86 5.17
CA ARG A 70 -1.82 -10.67 5.79
C ARG A 70 -1.67 -9.20 6.18
N ARG A 71 -1.23 -8.95 7.43
CA ARG A 71 -0.96 -7.59 7.90
C ARG A 71 0.33 -7.06 7.27
N LEU A 72 0.42 -5.73 7.16
CA LEU A 72 1.62 -5.06 6.69
C LEU A 72 2.80 -5.39 7.64
N GLN A 73 3.95 -5.76 7.06
CA GLN A 73 5.18 -5.87 7.84
C GLN A 73 5.55 -4.49 8.39
N GLY A 74 5.98 -4.42 9.65
CA GLY A 74 6.28 -3.13 10.27
C GLY A 74 5.08 -2.22 10.48
N GLU A 75 3.92 -2.78 10.86
CA GLU A 75 2.69 -2.02 11.18
C GLU A 75 2.95 -0.91 12.23
N ASN A 76 3.91 -1.10 13.14
CA ASN A 76 4.38 -0.13 14.13
C ASN A 76 4.98 1.14 13.52
N GLN A 77 5.41 1.13 12.26
CA GLN A 77 5.94 2.31 11.56
C GLN A 77 4.82 3.15 10.91
N LEU A 78 3.60 2.61 10.77
CA LEU A 78 2.47 3.33 10.15
C LEU A 78 2.18 4.70 10.77
N PRO A 79 2.19 4.88 12.11
CA PRO A 79 1.96 6.18 12.71
C PRO A 79 2.97 7.24 12.23
N LYS A 80 4.25 6.85 12.06
CA LYS A 80 5.30 7.77 11.58
C LYS A 80 5.09 8.15 10.12
N VAL A 81 4.71 7.18 9.28
CA VAL A 81 4.36 7.43 7.87
C VAL A 81 3.16 8.38 7.77
N ILE A 82 2.12 8.16 8.58
CA ILE A 82 0.91 9.01 8.62
C ILE A 82 1.25 10.44 9.10
N GLN A 83 2.17 10.58 10.05
CA GLN A 83 2.67 11.86 10.55
C GLN A 83 3.62 12.57 9.57
N GLY A 84 3.96 11.94 8.44
CA GLY A 84 4.83 12.53 7.43
C GLY A 84 6.32 12.51 7.77
N ALA A 85 6.75 11.58 8.65
CA ALA A 85 8.17 11.37 8.93
C ALA A 85 8.93 11.07 7.63
N LYS A 86 10.13 11.65 7.49
CA LYS A 86 10.97 11.44 6.31
C LYS A 86 11.85 10.22 6.52
N PHE A 87 11.82 9.31 5.57
CA PHE A 87 12.74 8.18 5.53
C PHE A 87 13.72 8.39 4.38
N ARG A 88 14.96 7.97 4.60
CA ARG A 88 15.97 7.88 3.56
C ARG A 88 16.52 6.47 3.59
N ASP A 89 16.42 5.78 2.46
CA ASP A 89 16.82 4.37 2.34
C ASP A 89 16.18 3.51 3.45
N GLY A 90 14.93 3.81 3.81
CA GLY A 90 14.14 3.06 4.78
C GLY A 90 14.46 3.35 6.25
N ILE A 91 15.35 4.29 6.53
CA ILE A 91 15.71 4.73 7.88
C ILE A 91 15.12 6.13 8.11
N GLU A 92 14.48 6.31 9.26
CA GLU A 92 13.92 7.61 9.66
C GLU A 92 15.05 8.63 9.83
N VAL A 93 14.92 9.78 9.15
CA VAL A 93 15.84 10.90 9.28
C VAL A 93 15.23 11.88 10.27
N SER A 94 15.79 11.94 11.48
CA SER A 94 15.49 13.05 12.38
C SER A 94 16.09 14.32 11.77
N VAL A 95 15.26 15.33 11.52
CA VAL A 95 15.79 16.67 11.24
C VAL A 95 16.42 17.14 12.55
N PRO A 96 17.74 17.34 12.66
CA PRO A 96 18.29 17.94 13.85
C PRO A 96 17.72 19.36 13.93
N THR A 97 16.87 19.62 14.93
CA THR A 97 16.57 20.99 15.32
C THR A 97 17.91 21.60 15.71
N SER A 98 18.49 22.44 14.85
CA SER A 98 19.62 23.28 15.22
C SER A 98 19.19 24.11 16.43
N GLN A 99 19.53 23.65 17.63
CA GLN A 99 19.56 24.47 18.81
C GLN A 99 20.71 25.46 18.61
N ASN A 100 20.42 26.54 17.90
CA ASN A 100 21.25 27.74 17.97
C ASN A 100 20.99 28.34 19.36
N ALA A 101 21.75 27.86 20.35
CA ALA A 101 21.98 28.60 21.58
C ALA A 101 22.92 29.76 21.21
N ALA A 102 22.36 30.97 21.18
CA ALA A 102 23.10 32.22 21.26
C ALA A 102 22.75 32.89 22.60
#